data_AF-A0A7V8XIP1-F1
#
_entry.id   AF-A0A7V8XIP1-F1
#
_cell.length_a   1.000
_cell.length_b   1.000
_cell.length_c   1.000
_cell.angle_alpha   90.00
_cell.angle_beta   90.00
_cell.angle_gamma   90.00
#
_symmetry.space_group_name_H-M   'P 1'
#
loop_
_entity.id
_entity.type
_entity.pdbx_description
1 polymer ?
#
loop_
_entity_poly.entity_id
_entity_poly.type
_entity_poly.pdbx_seq_one_letter_code
_entity_poly.pdbx_strand_id
1 'polypeptide(L)' 'MAAGDEARAKIQRLLVTGDNRLKQGVAREKVRESYEQALAVAREAGLEDAVRPLVELRLADLDASASD' A
#
# COMPACT_ATOMS: atom_id res chain seq x y z
N MET A 1 13.85 16.75 7.95
CA MET A 1 13.40 16.43 6.58
C MET A 1 12.10 17.19 6.34
N ALA A 2 11.73 17.53 5.11
CA ALA A 2 10.43 18.16 4.87
C ALA A 2 9.32 17.13 5.18
N ALA A 3 8.19 17.57 5.75
CA ALA A 3 7.08 16.68 6.11
C ALA A 3 6.61 15.80 4.93
N GLY A 4 6.68 16.32 3.70
CA GLY A 4 6.37 15.57 2.49
C GLY A 4 7.32 14.41 2.19
N ASP A 5 8.60 14.51 2.57
CA ASP A 5 9.59 13.43 2.35
C ASP A 5 9.42 12.31 3.37
N GLU A 6 9.05 12.65 4.61
CA GLU A 6 8.70 11.68 5.65
C GLU A 6 7.44 10.89 5.29
N ALA A 7 6.42 11.57 4.74
CA ALA A 7 5.22 10.92 4.23
C ALA A 7 5.54 9.95 3.09
N ARG A 8 6.34 10.37 2.10
CA ARG A 8 6.77 9.51 0.98
C ARG A 8 7.53 8.27 1.47
N ALA A 9 8.45 8.44 2.41
CA ALA A 9 9.20 7.32 2.99
C ALA A 9 8.29 6.33 3.73
N LYS A 10 7.30 6.83 4.48
CA LYS A 10 6.30 6.00 5.18
C LYS A 10 5.42 5.24 4.19
N ILE A 11 4.93 5.90 3.13
CA ILE A 11 4.14 5.28 2.07
C ILE A 11 4.93 4.16 1.39
N GLN A 12 6.17 4.43 0.98
CA GLN A 12 7.05 3.43 0.35
C GLN A 12 7.25 2.21 1.27
N ARG A 13 7.50 2.44 2.56
CA ARG A 13 7.67 1.35 3.53
C ARG A 13 6.42 0.48 3.65
N LEU A 14 5.23 1.09 3.67
CA LEU A 14 3.96 0.36 3.76
C LEU A 14 3.70 -0.48 2.50
N LEU A 15 3.97 0.08 1.31
CA LEU A 15 3.87 -0.66 0.05
C LEU A 15 4.81 -1.87 0.02
N VAL A 16 6.10 -1.66 0.35
CA VAL A 16 7.09 -2.76 0.45
C VAL A 16 6.68 -3.80 1.49
N THR A 17 6.09 -3.36 2.60
CA THR A 17 5.58 -4.28 3.63
C THR A 17 4.45 -5.15 3.11
N GLY A 18 3.49 -4.57 2.38
CA GLY A 18 2.40 -5.32 1.75
C GLY A 18 2.92 -6.35 0.74
N ASP A 19 3.85 -5.93 -0.15
CA ASP A 19 4.45 -6.81 -1.16
C ASP A 19 5.21 -7.98 -0.51
N ASN A 20 5.95 -7.71 0.57
CA ASN A 20 6.64 -8.76 1.32
C ASN A 20 5.67 -9.70 2.03
N ARG A 21 4.59 -9.18 2.63
CA ARG A 21 3.54 -9.99 3.27
C ARG A 21 2.88 -10.92 2.24
N LEU A 22 2.56 -10.40 1.06
CA LEU A 22 1.99 -11.18 -0.04
C LEU A 22 2.94 -12.30 -0.46
N LYS A 23 4.20 -11.97 -0.71
CA LYS A 23 5.24 -12.93 -1.09
C LYS A 23 5.46 -14.02 -0.02
N GLN A 24 5.30 -13.68 1.26
CA GLN A 24 5.46 -14.60 2.39
C GLN A 24 4.20 -15.44 2.69
N GLY A 25 3.11 -15.26 1.94
CA GLY A 25 1.85 -15.97 2.19
C GLY A 25 1.15 -15.55 3.48
N VAL A 26 1.37 -14.31 3.93
CA VAL A 26 0.64 -13.75 5.08
C VAL A 26 -0.84 -13.61 4.72
N ALA A 27 -1.70 -13.73 5.73
CA ALA A 27 -3.15 -13.53 5.60
C ALA A 27 -3.49 -12.28 4.78
N ARG A 28 -4.42 -12.45 3.84
CA ARG A 28 -4.73 -11.47 2.79
C ARG A 28 -5.26 -10.16 3.36
N GLU A 29 -5.98 -10.23 4.48
CA GLU A 29 -6.46 -9.08 5.24
C GLU A 29 -5.29 -8.20 5.69
N LYS A 30 -4.18 -8.80 6.14
CA LYS A 30 -2.97 -8.06 6.56
C LYS A 30 -2.18 -7.50 5.37
N VAL A 31 -2.24 -8.17 4.22
CA VAL A 31 -1.67 -7.63 2.97
C VAL A 31 -2.46 -6.37 2.58
N ARG A 32 -3.79 -6.49 2.46
CA ARG A 32 -4.73 -5.40 2.16
C ARG A 32 -4.55 -4.22 3.11
N GLU A 33 -4.48 -4.47 4.42
CA GLU A 33 -4.30 -3.43 5.44
C GLU A 33 -3.04 -2.58 5.16
N SER A 34 -1.95 -3.20 4.68
CA SER A 34 -0.70 -2.47 4.37
C SER A 34 -0.90 -1.46 3.24
N TYR A 35 -1.63 -1.86 2.20
CA TYR A 35 -1.89 -1.01 1.03
C TYR A 35 -2.90 0.10 1.36
N GLU A 36 -3.94 -0.22 2.13
CA GLU A 36 -4.92 0.76 2.60
C GLU A 36 -4.29 1.79 3.55
N GLN A 37 -3.38 1.37 4.43
CA GLN A 37 -2.59 2.28 5.26
C GLN A 37 -1.68 3.19 4.42
N ALA A 38 -1.06 2.68 3.36
CA ALA A 38 -0.25 3.51 2.45
C ALA A 38 -1.11 4.61 1.80
N LEU A 39 -2.32 4.26 1.36
CA LEU A 39 -3.26 5.22 0.78
C LEU A 39 -3.78 6.24 1.80
N ALA A 40 -4.02 5.83 3.05
CA ALA A 40 -4.39 6.74 4.13
C ALA A 40 -3.30 7.77 4.41
N VAL A 41 -2.02 7.36 4.48
CA VAL A 41 -0.90 8.29 4.65
C VAL A 41 -0.77 9.22 3.44
N ALA A 42 -0.98 8.72 2.22
CA ALA A 42 -0.96 9.55 1.02
C ALA A 42 -2.06 10.62 1.03
N ARG A 43 -3.27 10.27 1.48
CA ARG A 43 -4.37 11.20 1.69
C ARG A 43 -4.03 12.32 2.65
N GLU A 44 -3.56 11.96 3.84
CA GLU A 44 -3.18 12.91 4.89
C GLU A 44 -2.07 13.87 4.43
N ALA A 45 -1.18 13.41 3.55
CA ALA A 45 -0.07 14.19 3.01
C ALA A 45 -0.39 14.96 1.72
N GLY A 46 -1.62 14.85 1.17
CA GLY A 46 -1.97 15.45 -0.12
C GLY A 46 -1.25 14.84 -1.33
N LEU A 47 -0.82 13.58 -1.20
CA LEU A 47 -0.11 12.80 -2.23
C LEU A 47 -0.99 11.71 -2.86
N GLU A 48 -2.30 11.73 -2.58
CA GLU A 48 -3.24 10.67 -2.97
C GLU A 48 -3.18 10.39 -4.47
N ASP A 49 -3.28 11.42 -5.32
CA ASP A 49 -3.34 11.27 -6.78
C ASP A 49 -2.13 10.51 -7.35
N ALA A 50 -0.96 10.64 -6.73
CA ALA A 50 0.26 9.97 -7.15
C ALA A 50 0.32 8.50 -6.68
N VAL A 51 -0.33 8.16 -5.57
CA VAL A 51 -0.19 6.86 -4.89
C VAL A 51 -1.39 5.95 -5.16
N ARG A 52 -2.58 6.51 -5.29
CA ARG A 52 -3.85 5.81 -5.49
C ARG A 52 -3.80 4.79 -6.64
N PRO A 53 -3.36 5.13 -7.87
CA PRO A 53 -3.39 4.17 -8.98
C PRO A 53 -2.57 2.90 -8.68
N LEU A 54 -1.45 3.09 -7.98
CA LEU A 54 -0.54 2.02 -7.62
C LEU A 54 -1.10 1.11 -6.50
N VAL A 55 -1.83 1.68 -5.55
CA VAL A 55 -2.52 0.92 -4.49
C VAL A 55 -3.71 0.16 -5.05
N GLU A 56 -4.52 0.79 -5.91
CA GLU A 56 -5.70 0.17 -6.53
C GLU A 56 -5.31 -1.05 -7.37
N LEU A 57 -4.22 -0.95 -8.16
CA LEU A 57 -3.69 -2.10 -8.91
C LEU A 57 -3.32 -3.27 -7.99
N ARG A 58 -2.57 -3.01 -6.92
CA ARG A 58 -2.16 -4.06 -5.97
C ARG A 58 -3.35 -4.72 -5.25
N LEU A 59 -4.38 -3.94 -4.93
CA LEU A 59 -5.59 -4.48 -4.31
C LEU A 59 -6.39 -5.35 -5.29
N ALA A 60 -6.47 -4.93 -6.56
CA ALA A 60 -7.09 -5.73 -7.61
C ALA A 60 -6.32 -7.04 -7.86
N ASP A 61 -4.99 -6.98 -7.94
CA ASP A 61 -4.12 -8.15 -8.08
C ASP A 61 -4.23 -9.09 -6.88
N LEU A 62 -4.30 -8.52 -5.67
CA LEU A 62 -4.62 -9.26 -4.47
C LEU A 62 -5.94 -9.98 -4.72
N ASP A 63 -7.07 -9.31 -4.88
CA ASP A 63 -8.39 -9.94 -5.03
C ASP A 63 -8.48 -10.99 -6.15
N ALA A 64 -7.82 -10.77 -7.29
CA ALA A 64 -7.75 -11.74 -8.38
C ALA A 64 -7.09 -13.06 -7.93
N SER A 65 -5.98 -12.98 -7.18
CA SER A 65 -5.27 -14.16 -6.65
C SER A 65 -6.02 -14.94 -5.55
N ALA A 66 -7.22 -14.50 -5.13
CA ALA A 66 -8.07 -15.27 -4.21
C ALA A 66 -8.98 -16.29 -4.91
N SER A 67 -9.10 -16.19 -6.24
CA SER A 67 -10.10 -16.94 -7.02
C SER A 67 -9.55 -18.23 -7.67
N ASP A 68 -8.39 -18.71 -7.23
CA ASP A 68 -7.73 -19.96 -7.70
C ASP A 68 -7.78 -21.07 -6.65
#